data_AF-A0A930SDZ3-F1
#
_entry.id   AF-A0A930SDZ3-F1
#
_cell.length_a   1.000
_cell.length_b   1.000
_cell.length_c   1.000
_cell.angle_alpha   90.00
_cell.angle_beta   90.00
_cell.angle_gamma   90.00
#
_symmetry.space_group_name_H-M   'P 1'
#
loop_
_entity.id
_entity.type
_entity.pdbx_description
1 polymer ?
#
loop_
_entity_poly.entity_id
_entity_poly.type
_entity_poly.pdbx_seq_one_letter_code
_entity_poly.pdbx_strand_id
1 'polypeptide(L)'
;VNTKALNKSVVLMANGQNQLEFSTLQLKAMYGSAPNVVVFTTNGFPTFKQALTLLDRMGHKDLLVVPLALIGSTHLMDYLGGERSDSIYALLAEEGYNVDIWNEGLGENPYVQDLFLKHLGQAIRMSDRKRPMPRESVKPVMTNSRIEAQGMIS
;
A
#
# COMPACT_ATOMS: atom_id res chain seq x y z
N VAL A 1 -4.64 -1.93 16.62
CA VAL A 1 -3.85 -2.84 17.48
C VAL A 1 -2.81 -2.02 18.22
N ASN A 2 -2.86 -1.97 19.56
CA ASN A 2 -1.83 -1.29 20.35
C ASN A 2 -0.60 -2.20 20.46
N THR A 3 0.43 -1.91 19.68
CA THR A 3 1.57 -2.82 19.53
C THR A 3 2.60 -2.70 20.66
N LYS A 4 2.49 -1.67 21.52
CA LYS A 4 3.41 -1.46 22.67
C LYS A 4 3.11 -2.34 23.89
N ALA A 5 1.90 -2.90 23.99
CA ALA A 5 1.46 -3.71 25.13
C ALA A 5 1.63 -5.23 24.89
N LEU A 6 2.11 -5.61 23.71
CA LEU A 6 2.32 -7.00 23.34
C LEU A 6 3.81 -7.31 23.54
N ASN A 7 4.14 -8.30 24.38
CA ASN A 7 5.43 -9.00 24.37
C ASN A 7 5.58 -9.85 23.08
N LYS A 8 5.12 -9.29 21.96
CA LYS A 8 4.94 -9.96 20.68
C LYS A 8 5.34 -9.01 19.57
N SER A 9 6.21 -9.50 18.69
CA SER A 9 6.62 -8.77 17.50
C SER A 9 5.71 -9.09 16.32
N VAL A 10 5.47 -8.09 15.48
CA VAL A 10 4.74 -8.27 14.22
C VAL A 10 5.76 -8.34 13.09
N VAL A 11 5.75 -9.43 12.34
CA VAL A 11 6.64 -9.66 11.21
C VAL A 11 5.85 -9.45 9.92
N LEU A 12 6.14 -8.37 9.20
CA LEU A 12 5.55 -8.08 7.90
C LEU A 12 6.38 -8.77 6.82
N MET A 13 5.78 -9.74 6.14
CA MET A 13 6.36 -10.41 4.98
C MET A 13 5.89 -9.71 3.70
N ALA A 14 6.81 -9.10 2.98
CA ALA A 14 6.52 -8.48 1.69
C ALA A 14 6.95 -9.40 0.54
N ASN A 15 6.08 -9.52 -0.46
CA ASN A 15 6.44 -10.14 -1.73
C ASN A 15 6.99 -9.06 -2.67
N GLY A 16 8.29 -9.06 -2.93
CA GLY A 16 8.91 -8.07 -3.80
C GLY A 16 10.42 -8.19 -3.88
N GLN A 17 10.97 -7.65 -4.97
CA GLN A 17 12.41 -7.49 -5.19
C GLN A 17 12.91 -6.09 -4.82
N ASN A 18 11.99 -5.15 -4.59
CA ASN A 18 12.31 -3.78 -4.25
C ASN A 18 13.03 -3.70 -2.89
N GLN A 19 13.96 -2.76 -2.75
CA GLN A 19 14.82 -2.66 -1.56
C GLN A 19 14.52 -1.40 -0.73
N LEU A 20 14.25 -0.27 -1.38
CA LEU A 20 14.22 1.03 -0.69
C LEU A 20 12.91 1.25 0.08
N GLU A 21 11.77 0.86 -0.49
CA GLU A 21 10.44 1.07 0.06
C GLU A 21 10.25 0.28 1.35
N PHE A 22 10.67 -0.98 1.36
CA PHE A 22 10.58 -1.85 2.54
C PHE A 22 11.62 -1.49 3.61
N SER A 23 12.82 -1.05 3.20
CA SER A 23 13.78 -0.45 4.15
C SER A 23 13.21 0.80 4.82
N THR A 24 12.61 1.67 4.02
CA THR A 24 11.98 2.90 4.52
C THR A 24 10.82 2.57 5.45
N LEU A 25 10.02 1.54 5.13
CA LEU A 25 8.96 1.05 6.00
C LEU A 25 9.51 0.55 7.34
N GLN A 26 10.58 -0.25 7.33
CA GLN A 26 11.25 -0.70 8.56
C GLN A 26 11.77 0.46 9.40
N LEU A 27 12.40 1.47 8.78
CA LEU A 27 12.90 2.65 9.48
C LEU A 27 11.74 3.46 10.09
N LYS A 28 10.65 3.66 9.34
CA LYS A 28 9.45 4.34 9.86
C LYS A 28 8.80 3.59 11.02
N ALA A 29 8.80 2.26 10.99
CA ALA A 29 8.33 1.45 12.10
C ALA A 29 9.20 1.63 13.35
N MET A 30 10.52 1.53 13.17
CA MET A 30 11.53 1.62 14.25
C MET A 30 11.50 2.97 14.96
N TYR A 31 11.45 4.08 14.22
CA TYR A 31 11.44 5.43 14.79
C TYR A 31 10.04 5.99 15.07
N GLY A 32 9.00 5.29 14.62
CA GLY A 32 7.60 5.68 14.78
C GLY A 32 6.93 5.01 15.98
N SER A 33 5.61 4.85 15.89
CA SER A 33 4.79 4.27 16.95
C SER A 33 4.73 2.73 16.91
N ALA A 34 5.54 2.07 16.08
CA ALA A 34 5.50 0.62 15.85
C ALA A 34 6.88 -0.05 16.02
N PRO A 35 7.57 0.15 17.15
CA PRO A 35 8.96 -0.31 17.32
C PRO A 35 9.10 -1.84 17.36
N ASN A 36 8.01 -2.58 17.56
CA ASN A 36 7.97 -4.04 17.56
C ASN A 36 7.58 -4.65 16.19
N VAL A 37 7.62 -3.84 15.13
CA VAL A 37 7.39 -4.30 13.75
C VAL A 37 8.72 -4.56 13.06
N VAL A 38 8.83 -5.75 12.48
CA VAL A 38 9.95 -6.16 11.64
C VAL A 38 9.45 -6.44 10.23
N VAL A 39 10.18 -5.99 9.21
CA VAL A 39 9.85 -6.16 7.80
C VAL A 39 10.90 -7.03 7.15
N PHE A 40 10.48 -8.00 6.36
CA PHE A 40 11.36 -8.70 5.43
C PHE A 40 10.68 -8.91 4.08
N THR A 41 11.50 -9.23 3.10
CA THR A 41 11.09 -9.49 1.71
C THR A 41 11.54 -10.88 1.29
N THR A 42 10.82 -11.49 0.35
CA THR A 42 11.20 -12.80 -0.22
C THR A 42 12.45 -12.72 -1.08
N ASN A 43 12.57 -11.68 -1.92
CA ASN A 43 13.59 -11.59 -2.96
C ASN A 43 14.26 -10.20 -3.01
N GLY A 44 14.19 -9.42 -1.93
CA GLY A 44 14.71 -8.04 -1.89
C GLY A 44 15.47 -7.75 -0.60
N PHE A 45 15.28 -6.52 -0.09
CA PHE A 45 15.84 -6.09 1.19
C PHE A 45 14.76 -5.30 1.97
N PRO A 46 14.61 -5.49 3.30
CA PRO A 46 15.41 -6.35 4.16
C PRO A 46 15.21 -7.85 3.91
N THR A 47 16.24 -8.65 4.18
CA THR A 47 16.20 -10.12 4.03
C THR A 47 15.66 -10.80 5.29
N PHE A 48 15.23 -12.07 5.17
CA PHE A 48 14.79 -12.86 6.33
C PHE A 48 15.85 -12.90 7.46
N LYS A 49 17.14 -13.07 7.12
CA LYS A 49 18.25 -13.05 8.09
C LYS A 49 18.36 -11.72 8.85
N GLN A 50 18.13 -10.59 8.18
CA GLN A 50 18.15 -9.29 8.82
C GLN A 50 16.95 -9.11 9.76
N ALA A 51 15.78 -9.63 9.36
CA ALA A 51 14.63 -9.68 10.24
C ALA A 51 14.88 -10.51 11.49
N LEU A 52 15.50 -11.70 11.37
CA LEU A 52 15.89 -12.51 12.53
C LEU A 52 16.83 -11.74 13.47
N THR A 53 17.81 -11.01 12.93
CA THR A 53 18.72 -10.18 13.72
C THR A 53 17.99 -9.06 14.47
N LEU A 54 16.96 -8.46 13.85
CA LEU A 54 16.13 -7.45 14.51
C LEU A 54 15.23 -8.06 15.59
N LEU A 55 14.64 -9.23 15.33
CA LEU A 55 13.81 -9.94 16.29
C LEU A 55 14.59 -10.35 17.55
N ASP A 56 15.80 -10.88 17.36
CA ASP A 56 16.70 -11.25 18.48
C ASP A 56 17.00 -10.04 19.37
N ARG A 57 17.30 -8.87 18.76
CA ARG A 57 17.52 -7.62 19.50
C ARG A 57 16.28 -7.11 20.25
N MET A 58 15.07 -7.43 19.78
CA MET A 58 13.83 -7.06 20.47
C MET A 58 13.57 -7.98 21.68
N GLY A 59 14.06 -9.21 21.66
CA GLY A 59 13.92 -10.17 22.76
C GLY A 59 12.51 -10.75 22.94
N HIS A 60 11.59 -10.52 21.99
CA HIS A 60 10.24 -11.10 22.02
C HIS A 60 10.26 -12.53 21.49
N LYS A 61 9.50 -13.42 22.14
CA LYS A 61 9.36 -14.83 21.71
C LYS A 61 8.10 -15.12 20.91
N ASP A 62 7.06 -14.35 21.12
CA ASP A 62 5.82 -14.48 20.36
C ASP A 62 5.90 -13.60 19.10
N LEU A 63 5.51 -14.17 17.96
CA LEU A 63 5.50 -13.52 16.65
C LEU A 63 4.10 -13.59 16.03
N LEU A 64 3.68 -12.51 15.38
CA LEU A 64 2.57 -12.53 14.43
C LEU A 64 3.12 -12.23 13.05
N VAL A 65 3.10 -13.21 12.15
CA VAL A 65 3.49 -13.02 10.76
C VAL A 65 2.29 -12.53 9.97
N VAL A 66 2.43 -11.38 9.31
CA VAL A 66 1.39 -10.76 8.51
C VAL A 66 1.86 -10.61 7.06
N PRO A 67 1.11 -11.12 6.08
CA PRO A 67 1.40 -10.85 4.68
C PRO A 67 1.19 -9.36 4.37
N LEU A 68 2.20 -8.70 3.84
CA LEU A 68 2.08 -7.37 3.23
C LEU A 68 1.55 -7.50 1.80
N ALA A 69 0.39 -8.14 1.66
CA ALA A 69 -0.28 -8.41 0.39
C ALA A 69 -1.75 -8.00 0.48
N LEU A 70 -2.31 -7.48 -0.62
CA LEU A 70 -3.71 -7.06 -0.65
C LEU A 70 -4.66 -8.26 -0.52
N ILE A 71 -4.34 -9.37 -1.17
CA ILE A 71 -5.14 -10.60 -1.20
C ILE A 71 -4.32 -11.72 -0.57
N GLY A 72 -4.89 -12.41 0.40
CA GLY A 72 -4.32 -13.60 1.01
C GLY A 72 -4.55 -14.84 0.18
N SER A 73 -3.80 -15.01 -0.93
CA SER A 73 -3.97 -16.19 -1.79
C SER A 73 -3.54 -17.49 -1.08
N THR A 74 -4.12 -18.63 -1.46
CA THR A 74 -3.76 -19.94 -0.89
C THR A 74 -2.27 -20.22 -0.98
N HIS A 75 -1.65 -19.94 -2.13
CA HIS A 75 -0.20 -20.11 -2.31
C HIS A 75 0.63 -19.26 -1.35
N LEU A 76 0.19 -18.03 -1.05
CA LEU A 76 0.86 -17.17 -0.08
C LEU A 76 0.70 -17.70 1.35
N MET A 77 -0.50 -18.18 1.70
CA MET A 77 -0.77 -18.74 3.01
C MET A 77 -0.01 -20.05 3.24
N ASP A 78 0.09 -20.91 2.23
CA ASP A 78 0.91 -22.13 2.27
C ASP A 78 2.40 -21.81 2.44
N TYR A 79 2.89 -20.73 1.81
CA TYR A 79 4.26 -20.26 1.99
C TYR A 79 4.52 -19.71 3.40
N LEU A 80 3.52 -19.03 3.99
CA LEU A 80 3.66 -18.45 5.32
C LEU A 80 3.53 -19.49 6.44
N GLY A 81 2.54 -20.38 6.35
CA GLY A 81 2.13 -21.25 7.46
C GLY A 81 1.82 -22.69 7.08
N GLY A 82 2.11 -23.12 5.85
CA GLY A 82 1.86 -24.50 5.43
C GLY A 82 2.82 -25.51 6.06
N GLU A 83 2.51 -26.79 5.88
CA GLU A 83 3.25 -27.96 6.41
C GLU A 83 4.66 -28.16 5.81
N ARG A 84 5.09 -27.28 4.90
CA ARG A 84 6.40 -27.38 4.27
C ARG A 84 7.49 -26.96 5.24
N SER A 85 8.63 -27.65 5.21
CA SER A 85 9.79 -27.31 6.06
C SER A 85 10.40 -25.95 5.74
N ASP A 86 10.17 -25.43 4.52
CA ASP A 86 10.62 -24.11 4.09
C ASP A 86 9.54 -23.02 4.22
N SER A 87 8.44 -23.30 4.92
CA SER A 87 7.45 -22.28 5.27
C SER A 87 8.03 -21.29 6.28
N ILE A 88 7.56 -20.04 6.25
CA ILE A 88 8.03 -19.01 7.18
C ILE A 88 7.75 -19.40 8.64
N TYR A 89 6.62 -20.05 8.89
CA TYR A 89 6.29 -20.65 10.18
C TYR A 89 7.37 -21.64 10.64
N ALA A 90 7.71 -22.63 9.79
CA ALA A 90 8.68 -23.67 10.14
C ALA A 90 10.06 -23.06 10.44
N LEU A 91 10.52 -22.12 9.60
CA LEU A 91 11.80 -21.44 9.78
C LEU A 91 11.88 -20.63 11.07
N LEU A 92 10.79 -19.91 11.42
CA LEU A 92 10.74 -19.14 12.67
C LEU A 92 10.59 -20.05 13.90
N ALA A 93 9.86 -21.15 13.79
CA ALA A 93 9.72 -22.13 14.87
C ALA A 93 11.05 -22.83 15.17
N GLU A 94 11.85 -23.13 14.15
CA GLU A 94 13.20 -23.70 14.30
C GLU A 94 14.15 -22.77 15.07
N GLU A 95 14.01 -21.46 14.88
CA GLU A 95 14.73 -20.43 15.65
C GLU A 95 14.17 -20.24 17.08
N GLY A 96 13.15 -21.01 17.48
CA GLY A 96 12.61 -21.04 18.83
C GLY A 96 11.62 -19.91 19.14
N TYR A 97 10.89 -19.42 18.14
CA TYR A 97 9.78 -18.48 18.31
C TYR A 97 8.42 -19.19 18.36
N ASN A 98 7.46 -18.61 19.07
CA ASN A 98 6.05 -18.99 18.99
C ASN A 98 5.39 -18.16 17.89
N VAL A 99 4.87 -18.79 16.85
CA VAL A 99 4.49 -18.10 15.62
C VAL A 99 3.00 -18.24 15.36
N ASP A 100 2.30 -17.12 15.26
CA ASP A 100 0.94 -17.06 14.70
C ASP A 100 1.00 -16.48 13.28
N ILE A 101 0.18 -17.04 12.38
CA ILE A 101 0.04 -16.54 11.01
C ILE A 101 -1.28 -15.80 10.88
N TRP A 102 -1.22 -14.57 10.38
CA TRP A 102 -2.40 -13.82 9.96
C TRP A 102 -2.89 -14.33 8.60
N ASN A 103 -4.08 -14.90 8.58
CA ASN A 103 -4.63 -15.66 7.45
C ASN A 103 -5.48 -14.83 6.47
N GLU A 104 -5.53 -13.50 6.63
CA GLU A 104 -6.30 -12.60 5.77
C GLU A 104 -5.39 -11.67 4.95
N GLY A 105 -5.89 -11.21 3.80
CA GLY A 105 -5.20 -10.16 3.05
C GLY A 105 -5.38 -8.79 3.70
N LEU A 106 -4.45 -7.86 3.47
CA LEU A 106 -4.60 -6.48 3.95
C LEU A 106 -5.82 -5.77 3.36
N GLY A 107 -6.33 -6.23 2.21
CA GLY A 107 -7.52 -5.66 1.56
C GLY A 107 -8.80 -5.87 2.35
N GLU A 108 -8.83 -6.79 3.31
CA GLU A 108 -9.97 -7.01 4.20
C GLU A 108 -10.02 -5.98 5.33
N ASN A 109 -8.90 -5.31 5.60
CA ASN A 109 -8.81 -4.29 6.64
C ASN A 109 -9.49 -2.98 6.19
N PRO A 110 -10.53 -2.50 6.91
CA PRO A 110 -11.24 -1.27 6.55
C PRO A 110 -10.36 -0.02 6.44
N TYR A 111 -9.29 0.08 7.24
CA TYR A 111 -8.36 1.21 7.17
C TYR A 111 -7.53 1.20 5.89
N VAL A 112 -7.19 0.00 5.39
CA VAL A 112 -6.49 -0.16 4.10
C VAL A 112 -7.46 0.16 2.96
N GLN A 113 -8.70 -0.33 3.03
CA GLN A 113 -9.75 0.01 2.05
C GLN A 113 -9.97 1.52 1.95
N ASP A 114 -10.10 2.22 3.09
CA ASP A 114 -10.26 3.68 3.12
C ASP A 114 -9.06 4.40 2.49
N LEU A 115 -7.83 3.92 2.75
CA LEU A 115 -6.63 4.46 2.11
C LEU A 115 -6.69 4.33 0.57
N PHE A 116 -7.12 3.19 0.05
CA PHE A 116 -7.31 3.00 -1.39
C PHE A 116 -8.41 3.91 -1.95
N LEU A 117 -9.56 4.03 -1.27
CA LEU A 117 -10.65 4.92 -1.68
C LEU A 117 -10.20 6.39 -1.71
N LYS A 118 -9.41 6.82 -0.73
CA LYS A 118 -8.82 8.16 -0.68
C LYS A 118 -7.91 8.43 -1.88
N HIS A 119 -7.00 7.50 -2.19
CA HIS A 119 -6.12 7.62 -3.36
C HIS A 119 -6.91 7.61 -4.67
N LEU A 120 -7.94 6.76 -4.78
CA LEU A 120 -8.83 6.73 -5.94
C LEU A 120 -9.55 8.08 -6.13
N GLY A 121 -10.11 8.65 -5.07
CA GLY A 121 -10.72 9.97 -5.11
C GLY A 121 -9.74 11.08 -5.51
N GLN A 122 -8.48 11.00 -5.08
CA GLN A 122 -7.43 11.92 -5.54
C GLN A 122 -7.13 11.76 -7.03
N ALA A 123 -7.02 10.52 -7.52
CA ALA A 123 -6.77 10.22 -8.93
C ALA A 123 -7.91 10.70 -9.85
N ILE A 124 -9.16 10.53 -9.44
CA ILE A 124 -10.34 11.05 -10.17
C ILE A 124 -10.25 12.58 -10.28
N ARG A 125 -10.06 13.29 -9.15
CA ARG A 125 -9.91 14.75 -9.15
C ARG A 125 -8.74 15.24 -10.01
N MET A 126 -7.63 14.51 -10.03
CA MET A 126 -6.48 14.82 -10.88
C MET A 126 -6.79 14.62 -12.37
N SER A 127 -7.63 13.62 -12.70
CA SER A 127 -8.03 13.32 -14.07
C SER A 127 -9.00 14.37 -14.62
N ASP A 128 -9.94 14.84 -13.81
CA ASP A 128 -10.86 15.91 -14.20
C ASP A 128 -10.14 17.24 -14.46
N ARG A 129 -9.10 17.57 -13.69
CA ARG A 129 -8.24 18.74 -13.95
C ARG A 129 -7.45 18.65 -15.25
N LYS A 130 -7.19 17.44 -15.76
CA LYS A 130 -6.44 17.20 -17.00
C LYS A 130 -7.32 17.14 -18.24
N ARG A 131 -8.65 17.06 -18.09
CA ARG A 131 -9.57 17.13 -19.23
C ARG A 131 -9.63 18.59 -19.71
N PRO A 132 -9.26 18.90 -20.97
CA PRO A 132 -9.54 20.22 -21.50
C PRO A 132 -11.06 20.42 -21.51
N MET A 133 -11.51 21.59 -21.03
CA MET A 133 -12.90 22.01 -21.16
C MET A 133 -13.33 21.85 -22.63
N PRO A 134 -14.54 21.34 -22.91
CA PRO A 134 -15.09 21.44 -24.26
C PRO A 134 -15.05 22.91 -24.66
N ARG A 135 -14.36 23.25 -25.75
CA ARG A 135 -14.50 24.59 -26.34
C ARG A 135 -15.97 24.73 -26.73
N GLU A 136 -16.75 25.49 -25.95
CA GLU A 136 -18.02 25.99 -26.45
C GLU A 136 -17.73 26.69 -27.78
N SER A 137 -18.30 26.15 -28.85
CA SER A 137 -18.24 26.76 -30.16
C SER A 137 -19.00 28.08 -30.09
N VAL A 138 -18.26 29.18 -29.93
CA VAL A 138 -18.79 30.53 -30.09
C VAL A 138 -19.34 30.61 -31.51
N LYS A 139 -20.67 30.49 -31.65
CA LYS A 139 -21.34 30.82 -32.92
C LYS A 139 -21.13 32.31 -33.15
N PRO A 140 -20.63 32.75 -34.32
CA PRO A 140 -20.52 34.16 -34.60
C PRO A 140 -21.92 34.75 -34.64
N VAL A 141 -22.19 35.71 -33.76
CA VAL A 141 -23.38 36.54 -33.82
C VAL A 141 -23.21 37.46 -35.03
N MET A 142 -23.78 37.08 -36.17
CA MET A 142 -23.93 37.96 -37.32
C MET A 142 -24.87 39.09 -36.93
N THR A 143 -24.31 40.25 -36.62
CA THR A 143 -25.10 41.46 -36.36
C THR A 143 -25.44 42.08 -37.71
N ASN A 144 -26.67 41.89 -38.18
CA ASN A 144 -27.19 42.64 -39.33
C ASN A 144 -27.56 44.05 -38.88
N SER A 145 -26.65 45.02 -39.02
CA SER A 145 -26.99 46.43 -39.00
C SER A 145 -27.42 46.87 -40.40
N ARG A 146 -28.74 46.90 -40.62
CA ARG A 146 -29.38 47.60 -41.73
C ARG A 146 -29.23 49.11 -41.48
N ILE A 147 -28.56 49.84 -42.36
CA ILE A 147 -28.80 51.28 -42.54
C ILE A 147 -28.94 51.53 -44.04
N GLU A 148 -30.15 51.93 -44.41
CA GLU A 148 -30.55 52.43 -45.71
C GLU A 148 -29.77 53.73 -46.01
N ALA A 149 -29.06 53.76 -47.13
CA ALA A 149 -28.63 55.01 -47.73
C ALA A 149 -29.67 55.41 -48.78
N GLN A 150 -30.34 56.52 -48.50
CA GLN A 150 -31.17 57.38 -49.34
C GLN A 150 -30.72 57.34 -50.83
N GLY A 151 -31.61 57.25 -51.82
CA GLY A 151 -32.63 58.26 -52.10
C GLY A 151 -31.99 59.50 -52.72
N MET A 152 -32.32 59.79 -53.98
CA MET A 152 -31.94 60.94 -54.83
C MET A 152 -30.72 60.72 -55.74
N ILE A 153 -30.96 60.51 -57.05
CA ILE A 153 -30.69 61.51 -58.10
C ILE A 153 -31.77 61.31 -59.19
N SER A 154 -32.36 62.44 -59.61
CA SER A 154 -33.39 62.60 -60.65
C SER A 154 -32.97 62.19 -62.05
#